data_AF-A0A524D4B8-F1
#
_entry.id   AF-A0A524D4B8-F1
#
_cell.length_a   1.000
_cell.length_b   1.000
_cell.length_c   1.000
_cell.angle_alpha   90.00
_cell.angle_beta   90.00
_cell.angle_gamma   90.00
#
_symmetry.space_group_name_H-M   'P 1'
#
loop_
_entity.id
_entity.type
_entity.pdbx_description
1 polymer ?
#
loop_
_entity_poly.entity_id
_entity_poly.type
_entity_poly.pdbx_seq_one_letter_code
_entity_poly.pdbx_strand_id
1 'polypeptide(L)'
;MINIHINSHFAIGVIIASLSSYFLKLNFIEYSLIIIASFICDFDVFFSKYAKDKNHRNLISHSIIPSIIIIFIGLFLNWIALIISGFVYFLHVFIDTFDWGTNFFYFSHKTIGLRFLITKEERENLEEHLAKYKTPASFFDFKYYNNKFLLFSELILFVFMLLVVFIFTLDYFYIIFLYFPFLFFHLLRHYKLKKIEEV
;
A
#
# COMPACT_ATOMS: atom_id res chain seq x y z
N MET A 1 -8.00 5.26 -9.93
CA MET A 1 -6.72 4.53 -9.84
C MET A 1 -6.84 3.58 -8.66
N ILE A 2 -6.78 2.26 -8.85
CA ILE A 2 -7.03 1.28 -7.77
C ILE A 2 -5.70 0.63 -7.39
N ASN A 3 -5.46 0.49 -6.09
CA ASN A 3 -4.21 0.11 -5.46
C ASN A 3 -3.67 -1.23 -5.99
N ILE A 4 -2.38 -1.27 -6.34
CA ILE A 4 -1.70 -2.50 -6.80
C ILE A 4 -0.69 -2.99 -5.74
N HIS A 5 -0.68 -2.40 -4.54
CA HIS A 5 0.39 -2.63 -3.55
C HIS A 5 -0.09 -3.19 -2.20
N ILE A 6 -1.37 -3.54 -2.03
CA ILE A 6 -1.90 -3.99 -0.73
C ILE A 6 -1.12 -5.17 -0.15
N ASN A 7 -0.64 -6.08 -1.01
CA ASN A 7 0.19 -7.22 -0.63
C ASN A 7 1.55 -6.81 -0.08
N SER A 8 2.20 -5.85 -0.73
CA SER A 8 3.50 -5.31 -0.32
C SER A 8 3.37 -4.57 1.00
N HIS A 9 2.33 -3.75 1.13
CA HIS A 9 1.99 -3.07 2.38
C HIS A 9 1.69 -4.05 3.51
N PHE A 10 0.87 -5.07 3.25
CA PHE A 10 0.58 -6.15 4.18
C PHE A 10 1.88 -6.86 4.62
N ALA A 11 2.75 -7.24 3.69
CA ALA A 11 4.00 -7.91 4.00
C ALA A 11 4.91 -7.05 4.89
N ILE A 12 5.02 -5.75 4.61
CA ILE A 12 5.75 -4.79 5.45
C ILE A 12 5.14 -4.73 6.86
N GLY A 13 3.81 -4.65 6.95
CA GLY A 13 3.09 -4.66 8.23
C GLY A 13 3.40 -5.91 9.05
N VAL A 14 3.35 -7.09 8.43
CA VAL A 14 3.67 -8.38 9.07
C VAL A 14 5.12 -8.43 9.51
N ILE A 15 6.07 -7.98 8.67
CA ILE A 15 7.50 -7.93 9.02
C ILE A 15 7.72 -7.05 10.26
N ILE A 16 7.16 -5.84 10.26
CA ILE A 16 7.34 -4.89 11.37
C ILE A 16 6.64 -5.40 12.63
N ALA A 17 5.42 -5.93 12.53
CA ALA A 17 4.71 -6.51 13.67
C ALA A 17 5.46 -7.71 14.28
N SER A 18 6.06 -8.55 13.43
CA SER A 18 6.83 -9.74 13.86
C SER A 18 8.11 -9.36 14.59
N LEU A 19 8.90 -8.44 14.02
CA LEU A 19 10.08 -7.91 14.69
C LEU A 19 9.70 -7.21 16.00
N SER A 20 8.65 -6.38 15.99
CA SER A 20 8.21 -5.65 17.18
C SER A 20 7.69 -6.59 18.28
N SER A 21 6.97 -7.65 17.91
CA SER A 21 6.44 -8.64 18.86
C SER A 21 7.57 -9.39 19.57
N TYR A 22 8.66 -9.69 18.88
CA TYR A 22 9.83 -10.31 19.51
C TYR A 22 10.44 -9.44 20.62
N PHE A 23 10.58 -8.13 20.40
CA PHE A 23 11.19 -7.23 21.38
C PHE A 23 10.22 -6.74 22.47
N LEU A 24 8.95 -6.52 22.12
CA LEU A 24 7.97 -5.86 22.98
C LEU A 24 6.91 -6.82 23.56
N LYS A 25 6.95 -8.11 23.18
CA LYS A 25 5.97 -9.13 23.59
C LYS A 25 4.52 -8.73 23.31
N LEU A 26 4.29 -8.21 22.11
CA LEU A 26 2.97 -7.74 21.68
C LEU A 26 1.95 -8.88 21.72
N ASN A 27 0.77 -8.60 22.28
CA ASN A 27 -0.34 -9.53 22.20
C ASN A 27 -0.96 -9.54 20.79
N PHE A 28 -1.89 -10.47 20.54
CA PHE A 28 -2.51 -10.62 19.22
C PHE A 28 -3.21 -9.36 18.70
N ILE A 29 -3.85 -8.58 19.57
CA ILE A 29 -4.55 -7.34 19.18
C ILE A 29 -3.54 -6.29 18.72
N GLU A 30 -2.46 -6.12 19.48
CA GLU A 30 -1.38 -5.17 19.15
C GLU A 30 -0.65 -5.57 17.86
N TYR A 31 -0.36 -6.86 17.70
CA TYR A 31 0.22 -7.42 16.49
C TYR A 31 -0.68 -7.16 15.27
N SER A 32 -1.97 -7.47 15.39
CA SER A 32 -2.95 -7.27 14.32
C SER A 32 -3.16 -5.80 13.99
N LEU A 33 -3.14 -4.91 14.99
CA LEU A 33 -3.28 -3.47 14.80
C LEU A 33 -2.18 -2.91 13.90
N ILE A 34 -0.92 -3.31 14.16
CA ILE A 34 0.23 -2.88 13.35
C ILE A 34 0.08 -3.35 11.90
N ILE A 35 -0.35 -4.60 11.70
CA ILE A 35 -0.59 -5.15 10.37
C ILE A 35 -1.72 -4.41 9.66
N ILE A 36 -2.86 -4.19 10.31
CA ILE A 36 -4.00 -3.47 9.72
C ILE A 36 -3.58 -2.05 9.35
N ALA A 37 -2.84 -1.36 10.22
CA ALA A 37 -2.37 0.00 9.96
C ALA A 37 -1.48 0.10 8.71
N SER A 38 -0.83 -1.00 8.30
CA SER A 38 0.01 -1.02 7.09
C SER A 38 -0.76 -0.92 5.78
N PHE A 39 -2.03 -1.33 5.73
CA PHE A 39 -2.77 -1.39 4.46
C PHE A 39 -4.20 -0.82 4.54
N ILE A 40 -4.68 -0.42 5.72
CA ILE A 40 -6.06 0.04 5.90
C ILE A 40 -6.40 1.26 5.04
N CYS A 41 -5.43 2.12 4.75
CA CYS A 41 -5.60 3.25 3.84
C CYS A 41 -6.01 2.80 2.44
N ASP A 42 -5.59 1.64 1.94
CA ASP A 42 -5.93 1.15 0.59
C ASP A 42 -7.41 0.90 0.38
N PHE A 43 -8.14 0.64 1.47
CA PHE A 43 -9.60 0.50 1.43
C PHE A 43 -10.29 1.84 1.10
N ASP A 44 -9.59 2.96 1.17
CA ASP A 44 -10.13 4.24 0.74
C ASP A 44 -10.42 4.31 -0.77
N VAL A 45 -9.94 3.32 -1.53
CA VAL A 45 -10.25 3.15 -2.93
C VAL A 45 -11.76 3.04 -3.19
N PHE A 46 -12.54 2.48 -2.26
CA PHE A 46 -14.00 2.43 -2.35
C PHE A 46 -14.65 3.83 -2.22
N PHE A 47 -13.91 4.79 -1.68
CA PHE A 47 -14.28 6.20 -1.57
C PHE A 47 -13.66 7.08 -2.65
N SER A 48 -12.99 6.49 -3.67
CA SER A 48 -12.37 7.24 -4.79
C SER A 48 -13.31 8.23 -5.46
N LYS A 49 -14.63 7.99 -5.47
CA LYS A 49 -15.63 8.90 -6.05
C LYS A 49 -15.68 10.27 -5.38
N TYR A 50 -15.23 10.38 -4.13
CA TYR A 50 -15.16 11.62 -3.36
C TYR A 50 -13.80 12.32 -3.52
N ALA A 51 -12.82 11.65 -4.13
CA ALA A 51 -11.49 12.19 -4.31
C ALA A 51 -11.42 13.07 -5.56
N LYS A 52 -10.57 14.10 -5.51
CA LYS A 52 -10.23 14.91 -6.69
C LYS A 52 -9.68 14.00 -7.80
N ASP A 53 -10.14 14.22 -9.02
CA ASP A 53 -9.80 13.43 -10.22
C ASP A 53 -10.12 11.93 -10.08
N LYS A 54 -11.04 11.57 -9.17
CA LYS A 54 -11.41 10.18 -8.84
C LYS A 54 -10.21 9.30 -8.47
N ASN A 55 -9.21 9.90 -7.82
CA ASN A 55 -7.99 9.23 -7.37
C ASN A 55 -7.92 9.21 -5.83
N HIS A 56 -8.11 8.04 -5.22
CA HIS A 56 -8.11 7.88 -3.76
C HIS A 56 -6.83 8.39 -3.07
N ARG A 57 -5.70 8.44 -3.78
CA ARG A 57 -4.45 9.02 -3.28
C ARG A 57 -4.51 10.52 -2.97
N ASN A 58 -5.61 11.18 -3.37
CA ASN A 58 -5.92 12.56 -3.03
C ASN A 58 -6.78 12.68 -1.76
N LEU A 59 -7.26 11.57 -1.18
CA LEU A 59 -7.98 11.55 0.08
C LEU A 59 -7.02 11.76 1.25
N ILE A 60 -7.55 12.25 2.37
CA ILE A 60 -6.78 12.50 3.59
C ILE A 60 -6.14 11.22 4.16
N SER A 61 -6.72 10.06 3.90
CA SER A 61 -6.18 8.75 4.24
C SER A 61 -4.83 8.47 3.58
N HIS A 62 -4.59 8.96 2.36
CA HIS A 62 -3.28 8.88 1.70
C HIS A 62 -2.43 10.13 1.94
N SER A 63 -2.45 10.65 3.17
CA SER A 63 -1.58 11.74 3.62
C SER A 63 -0.85 11.37 4.90
N ILE A 64 0.11 12.19 5.32
CA ILE A 64 0.82 12.01 6.59
C ILE A 64 -0.07 12.29 7.82
N ILE A 65 -1.20 12.99 7.63
CA ILE A 65 -2.03 13.50 8.72
C ILE A 65 -2.57 12.37 9.61
N PRO A 66 -3.18 11.29 9.09
CA PRO A 66 -3.65 10.17 9.93
C PRO A 66 -2.51 9.53 10.73
N SER A 67 -1.32 9.35 10.13
CA SER A 67 -0.16 8.80 10.85
C SER A 67 0.22 9.67 12.05
N ILE A 68 0.32 11.00 11.87
CA ILE A 68 0.67 11.93 12.96
C ILE A 68 -0.35 11.86 14.08
N ILE A 69 -1.65 11.81 13.74
CA ILE A 69 -2.73 11.67 14.72
C ILE A 69 -2.58 10.36 15.51
N ILE A 70 -2.36 9.24 14.82
CA ILE A 70 -2.18 7.92 15.47
C ILE A 70 -0.97 7.93 16.41
N ILE A 71 0.16 8.47 15.98
CA ILE A 71 1.37 8.59 16.81
C ILE A 71 1.09 9.46 18.04
N PHE A 72 0.44 10.60 17.87
CA PHE A 72 0.12 11.51 18.97
C PHE A 72 -0.80 10.86 20.01
N ILE A 73 -1.85 10.15 19.56
CA ILE A 73 -2.73 9.39 20.45
C ILE A 73 -1.95 8.27 21.16
N GLY A 74 -1.07 7.56 20.45
CA GLY A 74 -0.20 6.53 21.04
C GLY A 74 0.72 7.08 22.12
N LEU A 75 1.32 8.26 21.91
CA LEU A 75 2.14 8.95 22.91
C LEU A 75 1.30 9.36 24.12
N PHE A 76 0.11 9.94 23.91
CA PHE A 76 -0.78 10.37 24.99
C PHE A 76 -1.25 9.20 25.87
N LEU A 77 -1.58 8.06 25.26
CA LEU A 77 -2.00 6.84 25.96
C LEU A 77 -0.83 5.99 26.48
N ASN A 78 0.41 6.37 26.17
CA ASN A 78 1.61 5.57 26.41
C ASN A 78 1.50 4.13 25.84
N TRP A 79 0.90 3.99 24.65
CA TRP A 79 0.65 2.70 24.01
C TRP A 79 1.59 2.47 22.82
N ILE A 80 2.67 1.72 23.05
CA ILE A 80 3.75 1.53 22.09
C ILE A 80 3.28 0.90 20.75
N ALA A 81 2.33 -0.04 20.81
CA ALA A 81 1.79 -0.67 19.60
C ALA A 81 1.07 0.34 18.70
N LEU A 82 0.37 1.31 19.28
CA LEU A 82 -0.31 2.36 18.53
C LEU A 82 0.68 3.34 17.90
N ILE A 83 1.76 3.67 18.61
CA ILE A 83 2.88 4.47 18.06
C ILE A 83 3.47 3.76 16.83
N ILE A 84 3.80 2.47 16.96
CA ILE A 84 4.33 1.65 15.85
C ILE A 84 3.33 1.61 14.69
N SER A 85 2.04 1.43 14.97
CA SER A 85 0.98 1.43 13.95
C SER A 85 0.97 2.76 13.17
N GLY A 86 1.15 3.89 13.85
CA GLY A 86 1.27 5.20 13.22
C GLY A 86 2.52 5.34 12.33
N PHE A 87 3.66 4.76 12.72
CA PHE A 87 4.85 4.67 11.87
C PHE A 87 4.66 3.74 10.68
N VAL A 88 3.97 2.63 10.84
CA VAL A 88 3.69 1.69 9.75
C VAL A 88 2.73 2.30 8.73
N TYR A 89 1.72 3.04 9.20
CA TYR A 89 0.85 3.85 8.33
C TYR A 89 1.64 4.92 7.57
N PHE A 90 2.59 5.58 8.25
CA PHE A 90 3.49 6.53 7.58
C PHE A 90 4.29 5.85 6.46
N LEU A 91 4.90 4.71 6.75
CA LEU A 91 5.70 3.96 5.77
C LEU A 91 4.87 3.55 4.56
N HIS A 92 3.62 3.16 4.76
CA HIS A 92 2.68 2.94 3.67
C HIS A 92 2.62 4.17 2.75
N VAL A 93 2.18 5.31 3.30
CA VAL A 93 1.96 6.53 2.52
C VAL A 93 3.26 7.01 1.86
N PHE A 94 4.38 6.85 2.56
CA PHE A 94 5.71 7.20 2.08
C PHE A 94 6.12 6.35 0.88
N ILE A 95 5.99 5.02 0.94
CA ILE A 95 6.26 4.13 -0.19
C ILE A 95 5.41 4.53 -1.39
N ASP A 96 4.14 4.83 -1.13
CA ASP A 96 3.18 5.16 -2.16
C ASP A 96 3.49 6.50 -2.88
N THR A 97 4.33 7.36 -2.28
CA THR A 97 4.92 8.54 -2.96
C THR A 97 5.91 8.18 -4.06
N PHE A 98 6.59 7.04 -3.96
CA PHE A 98 7.56 6.58 -4.95
C PHE A 98 6.89 5.93 -6.15
N ASP A 99 5.78 5.24 -5.95
CA ASP A 99 5.11 4.48 -7.01
C ASP A 99 4.34 5.39 -7.97
N TRP A 100 3.28 6.04 -7.49
CA TRP A 100 2.43 6.94 -8.29
C TRP A 100 2.27 8.33 -7.68
N GLY A 101 2.86 8.58 -6.52
CA GLY A 101 2.71 9.83 -5.78
C GLY A 101 1.43 9.86 -4.96
N THR A 102 1.42 10.65 -3.90
CA THR A 102 0.26 10.86 -3.02
C THR A 102 0.08 12.33 -2.73
N ASN A 103 -1.09 12.75 -2.26
CA ASN A 103 -1.26 14.08 -1.69
C ASN A 103 -0.69 14.10 -0.26
N PHE A 104 0.65 13.95 -0.15
CA PHE A 104 1.36 13.64 1.09
C PHE A 104 1.03 14.59 2.25
N PHE A 105 0.91 15.90 1.97
CA PHE A 105 0.53 16.90 2.96
C PHE A 105 -0.96 17.26 2.95
N TYR A 106 -1.75 16.70 2.05
CA TYR A 106 -3.17 16.97 1.81
C TYR A 106 -3.52 18.39 1.33
N PHE A 107 -2.95 19.44 1.93
CA PHE A 107 -3.34 20.85 1.75
C PHE A 107 -3.07 21.45 0.37
N SER A 108 -2.12 20.90 -0.39
CA SER A 108 -1.75 21.43 -1.70
C SER A 108 -2.73 21.00 -2.80
N HIS A 109 -3.56 19.97 -2.55
CA HIS A 109 -4.36 19.26 -3.56
C HIS A 109 -3.56 18.88 -4.81
N LYS A 110 -2.24 18.70 -4.64
CA LYS A 110 -1.28 18.29 -5.67
C LYS A 110 -0.67 16.98 -5.21
N THR A 111 -0.65 16.00 -6.11
CA THR A 111 0.07 14.74 -5.91
C THR A 111 1.58 15.00 -5.94
N ILE A 112 2.26 14.74 -4.83
CA ILE A 112 3.71 14.85 -4.66
C ILE A 112 4.30 13.45 -4.69
N GLY A 113 5.48 13.29 -5.26
CA GLY A 113 6.17 12.01 -5.33
C GLY A 113 7.08 11.87 -6.53
N LEU A 114 8.03 10.93 -6.44
CA LEU A 114 8.96 10.63 -7.53
C LEU A 114 8.22 9.96 -8.70
N ARG A 115 7.24 9.10 -8.42
CA ARG A 115 6.43 8.34 -9.38
C ARG A 115 7.28 7.59 -10.41
N PHE A 116 8.09 6.65 -9.95
CA PHE A 116 9.05 5.91 -10.78
C PHE A 116 8.40 5.07 -11.89
N LEU A 117 7.09 4.84 -11.81
CA LEU A 117 6.36 4.02 -12.79
C LEU A 117 5.91 4.80 -14.04
N ILE A 118 6.04 6.12 -14.06
CA ILE A 118 5.72 6.95 -15.23
C ILE A 118 6.91 7.82 -15.63
N THR A 119 7.15 7.96 -16.93
CA THR A 119 8.16 8.90 -17.42
C THR A 119 7.67 10.34 -17.29
N LYS A 120 8.59 11.31 -17.43
CA LYS A 120 8.24 12.73 -17.45
C LYS A 120 7.29 13.07 -18.60
N GLU A 121 7.56 12.54 -19.79
CA GLU A 121 6.71 12.69 -20.98
C GLU A 121 5.30 12.14 -20.73
N GLU A 122 5.18 10.93 -20.17
CA GLU A 122 3.89 10.32 -19.84
C GLU A 122 3.12 11.11 -18.79
N ARG A 123 3.82 11.79 -17.88
CA ARG A 123 3.20 12.65 -16.88
C ARG A 123 2.65 13.93 -17.51
N GLU A 124 3.39 14.52 -18.45
CA GLU A 124 3.00 15.76 -19.13
C GLU A 124 1.86 15.53 -20.13
N ASN A 125 1.84 14.36 -20.78
CA ASN A 125 0.84 13.99 -21.79
C ASN A 125 -0.11 12.87 -21.32
N LEU A 126 -0.40 12.81 -20.00
CA LEU A 126 -1.09 11.68 -19.38
C LEU A 126 -2.43 11.34 -20.06
N GLU A 127 -3.23 12.34 -20.41
CA GLU A 127 -4.54 12.12 -21.05
C GLU A 127 -4.41 11.39 -22.39
N GLU A 128 -3.40 11.73 -23.20
CA GLU A 128 -3.14 11.07 -24.48
C GLU A 128 -2.73 9.61 -24.28
N HIS A 129 -1.89 9.34 -23.27
CA HIS A 129 -1.49 7.97 -22.94
C HIS A 129 -2.65 7.14 -22.38
N LEU A 130 -3.52 7.74 -21.56
CA LEU A 130 -4.72 7.06 -21.04
C LEU A 130 -5.74 6.77 -22.14
N ALA A 131 -5.88 7.65 -23.14
CA ALA A 131 -6.80 7.46 -24.27
C ALA A 131 -6.43 6.28 -25.18
N LYS A 132 -5.18 5.77 -25.10
CA LYS A 132 -4.73 4.58 -25.83
C LYS A 132 -5.30 3.27 -25.28
N TYR A 133 -5.93 3.31 -24.10
CA TYR A 133 -6.52 2.15 -23.44
C TYR A 133 -8.05 2.27 -23.41
N LYS A 134 -8.75 1.14 -23.54
CA LYS A 134 -10.22 1.11 -23.36
C LYS A 134 -10.60 1.49 -21.93
N THR A 135 -9.77 1.12 -20.96
CA THR A 135 -9.92 1.52 -19.56
C THR A 135 -8.66 2.27 -19.10
N PRO A 136 -8.76 3.52 -18.59
CA PRO A 136 -7.60 4.26 -18.09
C PRO A 136 -6.82 3.53 -16.99
N ALA A 137 -7.48 2.64 -16.23
CA ALA A 137 -6.83 1.81 -15.22
C ALA A 137 -5.82 0.80 -15.81
N SER A 138 -5.99 0.37 -17.06
CA SER A 138 -5.11 -0.55 -17.76
C SER A 138 -3.71 0.03 -17.96
N PHE A 139 -3.58 1.35 -18.20
CA PHE A 139 -2.28 2.01 -18.29
C PHE A 139 -1.43 1.78 -17.03
N PHE A 140 -2.01 2.08 -15.86
CA PHE A 140 -1.32 1.94 -14.57
C PHE A 140 -1.02 0.47 -14.25
N ASP A 141 -1.98 -0.40 -14.50
CA ASP A 141 -1.88 -1.84 -14.25
C ASP A 141 -0.78 -2.49 -15.10
N PHE A 142 -0.77 -2.24 -16.41
CA PHE A 142 0.24 -2.84 -17.29
C PHE A 142 1.63 -2.25 -17.05
N LYS A 143 1.74 -0.95 -16.74
CA LYS A 143 3.02 -0.35 -16.34
C LYS A 143 3.63 -1.06 -15.13
N TYR A 144 2.80 -1.35 -14.14
CA TYR A 144 3.19 -2.09 -12.95
C TYR A 144 3.63 -3.52 -13.30
N TYR A 145 2.78 -4.32 -13.98
CA TYR A 145 3.08 -5.73 -14.24
C TYR A 145 4.18 -5.95 -15.28
N ASN A 146 4.48 -4.94 -16.11
CA ASN A 146 5.63 -4.98 -17.01
C ASN A 146 6.95 -4.55 -16.32
N ASN A 147 6.89 -4.00 -15.10
CA ASN A 147 8.07 -3.61 -14.35
C ASN A 147 8.64 -4.80 -13.56
N LYS A 148 9.61 -5.50 -14.17
CA LYS A 148 10.28 -6.66 -13.57
C LYS A 148 10.95 -6.35 -12.23
N PHE A 149 11.49 -5.14 -12.05
CA PHE A 149 12.14 -4.76 -10.80
C PHE A 149 11.13 -4.71 -9.66
N LEU A 150 9.95 -4.14 -9.93
CA LEU A 150 8.89 -4.05 -8.94
C LEU A 150 8.37 -5.45 -8.57
N LEU A 151 8.02 -6.28 -9.54
CA LEU A 151 7.59 -7.66 -9.28
C LEU A 151 8.64 -8.47 -8.51
N PHE A 152 9.92 -8.29 -8.84
CA PHE A 152 11.01 -8.94 -8.11
C PHE A 152 11.13 -8.44 -6.66
N SER A 153 10.94 -7.13 -6.43
CA SER A 153 10.94 -6.57 -5.08
C SER A 153 9.80 -7.11 -4.21
N GLU A 154 8.61 -7.34 -4.79
CA GLU A 154 7.49 -7.93 -4.06
C GLU A 154 7.72 -9.41 -3.72
N LEU A 155 8.34 -10.16 -4.63
CA LEU A 155 8.73 -11.55 -4.36
C LEU A 155 9.73 -11.62 -3.21
N ILE A 156 10.76 -10.76 -3.22
CA ILE A 156 11.72 -10.65 -2.12
C ILE A 156 11.00 -10.32 -0.82
N LEU A 157 10.09 -9.35 -0.85
CA LEU A 157 9.35 -8.89 0.32
C LEU A 157 8.46 -10.00 0.89
N PHE A 158 7.80 -10.79 0.03
CA PHE A 158 7.03 -11.97 0.44
C PHE A 158 7.91 -13.03 1.09
N VAL A 159 9.03 -13.40 0.46
CA VAL A 159 9.98 -14.39 1.04
C VAL A 159 10.52 -13.89 2.38
N PHE A 160 10.87 -12.60 2.46
CA PHE A 160 11.36 -12.01 3.69
C PHE A 160 10.30 -12.00 4.80
N MET A 161 9.04 -11.71 4.48
CA MET A 161 7.92 -11.85 5.41
C MET A 161 7.82 -13.27 5.95
N LEU A 162 7.89 -14.31 5.10
CA LEU A 162 7.84 -15.71 5.56
C LEU A 162 8.97 -16.04 6.53
N LEU A 163 10.20 -15.63 6.20
CA LEU A 163 11.38 -15.85 7.05
C LEU A 163 11.22 -15.16 8.41
N VAL A 164 10.78 -13.91 8.42
CA VAL A 164 10.60 -13.12 9.65
C VAL A 164 9.50 -13.74 10.52
N VAL A 165 8.37 -14.15 9.95
CA VAL A 165 7.30 -14.82 10.72
C VAL A 165 7.81 -16.12 11.33
N PHE A 166 8.50 -16.96 10.54
CA PHE A 166 9.02 -18.25 11.00
C PHE A 166 10.04 -18.10 12.15
N ILE A 167 10.90 -17.08 12.09
CA ILE A 167 11.95 -16.85 13.11
C ILE A 167 11.38 -16.18 14.36
N PHE A 168 10.50 -15.19 14.22
CA PHE A 168 10.14 -14.29 15.32
C PHE A 168 8.73 -14.51 15.89
N THR A 169 7.79 -15.00 15.11
CA THR A 169 6.36 -15.07 15.49
C THR A 169 5.64 -16.28 14.91
N LEU A 170 6.21 -17.47 15.10
CA LEU A 170 5.64 -18.72 14.56
C LEU A 170 4.19 -18.96 15.05
N ASP A 171 3.85 -18.52 16.27
CA ASP A 171 2.50 -18.60 16.82
C ASP A 171 1.45 -17.81 16.01
N TYR A 172 1.88 -16.83 15.22
CA TYR A 172 1.03 -16.02 14.34
C TYR A 172 1.14 -16.43 12.85
N PHE A 173 1.70 -17.61 12.54
CA PHE A 173 1.89 -18.09 11.17
C PHE A 173 0.63 -18.02 10.30
N TYR A 174 -0.56 -18.23 10.88
CA TYR A 174 -1.83 -18.18 10.15
C TYR A 174 -2.11 -16.82 9.48
N ILE A 175 -1.48 -15.74 9.93
CA ILE A 175 -1.60 -14.41 9.32
C ILE A 175 -1.12 -14.42 7.86
N ILE A 176 -0.15 -15.29 7.52
CA ILE A 176 0.33 -15.44 6.14
C ILE A 176 -0.82 -15.80 5.18
N PHE A 177 -1.85 -16.53 5.65
CA PHE A 177 -2.97 -16.89 4.80
C PHE A 177 -3.79 -15.69 4.31
N LEU A 178 -3.74 -14.54 4.99
CA LEU A 178 -4.40 -13.31 4.54
C LEU A 178 -3.72 -12.69 3.31
N TYR A 179 -2.46 -13.04 3.03
CA TYR A 179 -1.76 -12.58 1.83
C TYR A 179 -2.41 -13.09 0.54
N PHE A 180 -2.87 -14.35 0.53
CA PHE A 180 -3.38 -14.99 -0.69
C PHE A 180 -4.72 -14.41 -1.19
N PRO A 181 -5.72 -14.10 -0.34
CA PRO A 181 -6.92 -13.37 -0.78
C PRO A 181 -6.61 -12.03 -1.44
N PHE A 182 -5.66 -11.27 -0.88
CA PHE A 182 -5.23 -10.02 -1.48
C PHE A 182 -4.53 -10.24 -2.82
N LEU A 183 -3.60 -11.20 -2.90
CA LEU A 183 -2.94 -11.56 -4.17
C LEU A 183 -3.95 -11.97 -5.23
N PHE A 184 -4.92 -12.80 -4.86
CA PHE A 184 -5.96 -13.27 -5.76
C PHE A 184 -6.79 -12.11 -6.32
N PHE A 185 -7.21 -11.17 -5.45
CA PHE A 185 -7.95 -9.98 -5.90
C PHE A 185 -7.15 -9.15 -6.91
N HIS A 186 -5.84 -8.95 -6.65
CA HIS A 186 -4.94 -8.22 -7.53
C HIS A 186 -4.78 -8.88 -8.90
N LEU A 187 -4.52 -10.19 -8.92
CA LEU A 187 -4.34 -10.95 -10.16
C LEU A 187 -5.65 -11.03 -10.95
N LEU A 188 -6.78 -11.27 -10.28
CA LEU A 188 -8.09 -11.32 -10.93
C LEU A 188 -8.39 -10.03 -11.68
N ARG A 189 -8.08 -8.87 -11.07
CA ARG A 189 -8.24 -7.57 -11.70
C ARG A 189 -7.30 -7.40 -12.90
N HIS A 190 -6.02 -7.74 -12.76
CA HIS A 190 -5.05 -7.66 -13.85
C HIS A 190 -5.53 -8.44 -15.08
N TYR A 191 -5.88 -9.72 -14.89
CA TYR A 191 -6.35 -10.57 -15.99
C TYR A 191 -7.67 -10.07 -16.58
N LYS A 192 -8.56 -9.49 -15.77
CA LYS A 192 -9.79 -8.86 -16.28
C LYS A 192 -9.47 -7.65 -17.17
N LEU A 193 -8.56 -6.77 -16.76
CA LEU A 193 -8.14 -5.60 -17.56
C LEU A 193 -7.45 -6.05 -18.84
N LYS A 194 -6.53 -7.02 -18.76
CA LYS A 194 -5.88 -7.64 -19.92
C LYS A 194 -6.90 -8.16 -20.94
N LYS A 195 -7.90 -8.92 -20.49
CA LYS A 195 -8.97 -9.42 -21.37
C LYS A 195 -9.80 -8.31 -22.02
N ILE A 196 -10.05 -7.20 -21.32
CA ILE A 196 -10.80 -6.06 -21.89
C ILE A 196 -10.02 -5.43 -23.06
N GLU A 197 -8.70 -5.29 -22.90
CA GLU A 197 -7.82 -4.67 -23.91
C GLU A 197 -7.45 -5.61 -25.08
N GLU A 198 -7.60 -6.94 -24.93
CA GLU A 198 -7.36 -7.93 -26.00
C GLU A 198 -8.54 -8.12 -26.96
N VAL A 199 -9.77 -7.90 -26.47
CA VAL A 199 -11.00 -7.84 -27.30
C VAL A 199 -11.03 -6.52 -28.07
#